data_AF-A0A812IFY3-F1
#
_entry.id   AF-A0A812IFY3-F1
#
_cell.length_a   1.000
_cell.length_b   1.000
_cell.length_c   1.000
_cell.angle_alpha   90.00
_cell.angle_beta   90.00
_cell.angle_gamma   90.00
#
_symmetry.space_group_name_H-M   'P 1'
#
loop_
_entity.id
_entity.type
_entity.pdbx_description
1 polymer ?
#
loop_
_entity_poly.entity_id
_entity_poly.type
_entity_poly.pdbx_seq_one_letter_code
_entity_poly.pdbx_strand_id
1 'polypeptide(L)'
;MPKPSFAWALSLSSACSLAAVAGDCSFQWAAAQSPQSFVLATASSFQVLRQDGATIVLQHYSKSCKLDSSHDVVVNSSLSFLRHGNGLADAVAFAKGDAVAVAWTVDGSLYLSICEAPFRLLGAAADACSVPLLVASAKQGGVLSPGGVRLAAAEPSSGASGAGRAGVLLAWSTWEEDGWGVSTRICDVSGCGQPLDLPRQARQWLPELAWCNDSLWALWLGNATGQGSSSGPFRRFLGTSQAWSASLPVDLHADNGISAAATCRGEEVVSLWLESGGAEVRCNYSKAPTATWEGAKSFRKLSVVDAGEAPARGPGALLGTGLGGFGLGLGRVALVAKSGLMLLLSNSPSGKLQVQALDYASPRGPVLYPMHDIAVAAQDVQVSMDCAGSEVECDGALICWYFGGDLHTEPSSHCSYRGLASLREAEGLGTAGQFIILVLFALLFLMCVLKQCASQGGFGGRNRALLQARHEAQEELQQRRQERAAAQARTQELRTQLAQIPLVPLAHGGPGGPGGPGEISNGNTTASHGSASASSPCPICQNEVLVRVALQRCGHTACRDCTTRLVDLAQPCHICRSPIEGVLPVYL
;
A
#
# COMPACT_ATOMS: atom_id res chain seq x y z
N MET A 1 16.38 14.66 -32.43
CA MET A 1 15.22 14.05 -31.76
C MET A 1 15.66 13.52 -30.41
N PRO A 2 15.28 14.13 -29.28
CA PRO A 2 15.67 13.63 -27.97
C PRO A 2 14.74 12.50 -27.54
N LYS A 3 15.32 11.42 -27.01
CA LYS A 3 14.59 10.29 -26.41
C LYS A 3 13.94 10.76 -25.10
N PRO A 4 12.65 10.50 -24.84
CA PRO A 4 12.07 10.75 -23.53
C PRO A 4 12.51 9.62 -22.58
N SER A 5 13.21 10.02 -21.52
CA SER A 5 13.64 9.14 -20.44
C SER A 5 12.43 8.73 -19.58
N PHE A 6 12.18 7.44 -19.48
CA PHE A 6 11.21 6.81 -18.59
C PHE A 6 11.67 6.95 -17.12
N ALA A 7 11.11 7.92 -16.39
CA ALA A 7 11.38 8.16 -14.96
C ALA A 7 10.09 8.17 -14.12
N TRP A 8 9.16 7.25 -14.38
CA TRP A 8 7.86 7.17 -13.68
C TRP A 8 7.66 5.90 -12.84
N ALA A 9 8.63 4.97 -12.80
CA ALA A 9 8.44 3.67 -12.15
C ALA A 9 8.75 3.63 -10.64
N LEU A 10 9.27 4.70 -10.03
CA LEU A 10 9.78 4.69 -8.65
C LEU A 10 8.94 5.47 -7.62
N SER A 11 7.84 6.13 -8.02
CA SER A 11 7.00 6.89 -7.08
C SER A 11 5.71 6.18 -6.64
N LEU A 12 5.36 5.04 -7.23
CA LEU A 12 4.11 4.32 -6.92
C LEU A 12 4.19 3.45 -5.65
N SER A 13 5.38 3.00 -5.24
CA SER A 13 5.56 2.21 -4.02
C SER A 13 5.42 3.03 -2.73
N SER A 14 5.57 4.37 -2.80
CA SER A 14 5.44 5.26 -1.63
C SER A 14 4.01 5.81 -1.45
N ALA A 15 3.16 5.73 -2.49
CA ALA A 15 1.80 6.28 -2.45
C ALA A 15 0.74 5.33 -1.87
N CYS A 16 1.00 4.01 -1.81
CA CYS A 16 0.06 3.04 -1.22
C CYS A 16 -0.08 3.16 0.31
N SER A 17 0.76 3.96 0.98
CA SER A 17 0.72 4.15 2.44
C SER A 17 -0.24 5.25 2.90
N LEU A 18 -0.90 5.97 1.99
CA LEU A 18 -1.74 7.15 2.31
C LEU A 18 -3.23 6.83 2.50
N ALA A 19 -3.66 5.60 2.24
CA ALA A 19 -5.02 5.14 2.51
C ALA A 19 -5.06 4.17 3.71
N ALA A 20 -4.24 4.44 4.74
CA ALA A 20 -4.43 3.80 6.03
C ALA A 20 -5.82 4.22 6.53
N VAL A 21 -6.77 3.28 6.51
CA VAL A 21 -8.05 3.42 7.22
C VAL A 21 -7.70 3.86 8.63
N ALA A 22 -8.26 4.99 9.07
CA ALA A 22 -7.92 5.63 10.32
C ALA A 22 -8.04 4.62 11.47
N GLY A 23 -6.91 4.11 11.97
CA GLY A 23 -6.87 3.13 13.06
C GLY A 23 -6.05 1.88 12.82
N ASP A 24 -5.58 1.57 11.61
CA ASP A 24 -4.68 0.43 11.39
C ASP A 24 -3.22 0.89 11.28
N CYS A 25 -2.32 0.24 12.01
CA CYS A 25 -0.90 0.53 11.98
C CYS A 25 -0.06 -0.70 12.32
N SER A 26 1.21 -0.68 11.89
CA SER A 26 2.15 -1.78 12.14
C SER A 26 3.53 -1.26 12.49
N PHE A 27 4.25 -1.97 13.35
CA PHE A 27 5.63 -1.70 13.68
C PHE A 27 6.42 -3.00 13.81
N GLN A 28 7.73 -2.89 13.55
CA GLN A 28 8.67 -4.00 13.56
C GLN A 28 9.89 -3.61 14.37
N TRP A 29 10.48 -4.57 15.09
CA TRP A 29 11.81 -4.41 15.67
C TRP A 29 12.68 -5.64 15.41
N ALA A 30 13.99 -5.40 15.36
CA ALA A 30 14.97 -6.47 15.26
C ALA A 30 14.97 -7.26 16.56
N ALA A 31 14.85 -8.58 16.43
CA ALA A 31 14.80 -9.47 17.56
C ALA A 31 16.23 -9.92 17.93
N ALA A 32 16.76 -9.42 19.05
CA ALA A 32 17.95 -10.03 19.65
C ALA A 32 17.59 -11.47 20.05
N GLN A 33 18.47 -12.43 19.75
CA GLN A 33 18.32 -13.90 19.93
C GLN A 33 17.21 -14.28 20.96
N SER A 34 16.04 -14.72 20.46
CA SER A 34 14.84 -15.11 21.21
C SER A 34 14.15 -14.02 22.05
N PRO A 35 13.66 -12.92 21.48
CA PRO A 35 12.97 -11.92 22.28
C PRO A 35 11.56 -12.40 22.53
N GLN A 36 11.25 -12.69 23.78
CA GLN A 36 9.86 -12.72 24.19
C GLN A 36 9.44 -11.27 24.44
N SER A 37 8.39 -10.85 23.75
CA SER A 37 7.73 -9.57 23.94
C SER A 37 6.33 -9.81 24.45
N PHE A 38 5.75 -8.84 25.14
CA PHE A 38 4.39 -8.86 25.65
C PHE A 38 3.79 -7.50 25.42
N VAL A 39 2.51 -7.50 25.08
CA VAL A 39 1.84 -6.28 24.65
C VAL A 39 0.65 -5.99 25.54
N LEU A 40 0.61 -4.73 25.99
CA LEU A 40 -0.48 -4.17 26.75
C LEU A 40 -1.11 -3.03 25.97
N ALA A 41 -2.41 -3.12 25.69
CA ALA A 41 -3.19 -1.97 25.27
C ALA A 41 -3.70 -1.18 26.49
N THR A 42 -3.57 0.14 26.44
CA THR A 42 -4.17 1.09 27.37
C THR A 42 -5.16 1.99 26.62
N ALA A 43 -5.95 2.78 27.35
CA ALA A 43 -6.97 3.64 26.74
C ALA A 43 -6.43 4.63 25.70
N SER A 44 -5.16 5.04 25.76
CA SER A 44 -4.57 6.05 24.87
C SER A 44 -3.34 5.59 24.10
N SER A 45 -2.79 4.41 24.40
CA SER A 45 -1.49 3.96 23.89
C SER A 45 -1.29 2.46 24.06
N PHE A 46 -0.27 1.92 23.41
CA PHE A 46 0.22 0.57 23.64
C PHE A 46 1.52 0.62 24.42
N GLN A 47 1.70 -0.31 25.34
CA GLN A 47 2.95 -0.57 26.01
C GLN A 47 3.45 -1.94 25.59
N VAL A 48 4.71 -2.02 25.18
CA VAL A 48 5.35 -3.28 24.77
C VAL A 48 6.45 -3.56 25.76
N LEU A 49 6.30 -4.62 26.53
CA LEU A 49 7.37 -5.16 27.37
C LEU A 49 8.19 -6.12 26.53
N ARG A 50 9.50 -5.89 26.42
CA ARG A 50 10.40 -6.77 25.67
C ARG A 50 11.63 -7.08 26.49
N GLN A 51 12.18 -8.27 26.29
CA GLN A 51 13.51 -8.60 26.77
C GLN A 51 14.55 -8.29 25.69
N ASP A 52 15.55 -7.47 26.02
CA ASP A 52 16.71 -7.18 25.19
C ASP A 52 17.98 -7.61 25.96
N GLY A 53 18.46 -8.81 25.66
CA GLY A 53 19.52 -9.47 26.40
C GLY A 53 19.17 -9.65 27.89
N ALA A 54 19.87 -8.91 28.75
CA ALA A 54 19.67 -8.93 30.21
C ALA A 54 18.67 -7.89 30.72
N THR A 55 18.15 -7.06 29.83
CA THR A 55 17.28 -5.94 30.19
C THR A 55 15.84 -6.24 29.82
N ILE A 56 14.91 -5.88 30.70
CA ILE A 56 13.48 -5.86 30.41
C ILE A 56 13.11 -4.40 30.21
N VAL A 57 12.62 -4.10 29.02
CA VAL A 57 12.32 -2.76 28.56
C VAL A 57 10.82 -2.64 28.32
N LEU A 58 10.22 -1.58 28.85
CA LEU A 58 8.86 -1.16 28.56
C LEU A 58 8.92 0.02 27.59
N GLN A 59 8.39 -0.20 26.40
CA GLN A 59 8.28 0.82 25.35
C GLN A 59 6.85 1.29 25.21
N HIS A 60 6.66 2.54 24.79
CA HIS A 60 5.35 3.13 24.64
C HIS A 60 5.12 3.65 23.23
N TYR A 61 4.01 3.21 22.65
CA TYR A 61 3.57 3.54 21.31
C TYR A 61 2.22 4.25 21.39
N SER A 62 2.01 5.31 20.63
CA SER A 62 0.65 5.84 20.44
C SER A 62 -0.24 4.82 19.72
N LYS A 63 -1.56 5.03 19.76
CA LYS A 63 -2.51 4.30 18.92
C LYS A 63 -2.24 4.39 17.41
N SER A 64 -1.39 5.34 16.98
CA SER A 64 -0.91 5.45 15.59
C SER A 64 0.33 4.58 15.29
N CYS A 65 0.73 3.71 16.23
CA CYS A 65 1.95 2.91 16.23
C CYS A 65 3.23 3.75 16.07
N LYS A 66 3.15 5.05 16.34
CA LYS A 66 4.33 5.91 16.44
C LYS A 66 4.89 5.77 17.83
N LEU A 67 6.19 5.52 17.92
CA LEU A 67 6.91 5.55 19.17
C LEU A 67 6.80 6.98 19.75
N ASP A 68 6.08 7.14 20.86
CA ASP A 68 5.75 8.46 21.42
C ASP A 68 6.94 9.09 22.16
N SER A 69 7.88 8.26 22.61
CA SER A 69 9.12 8.67 23.28
C SER A 69 10.32 7.97 22.66
N SER A 70 11.39 8.71 22.37
CA SER A 70 12.70 8.14 22.03
C SER A 70 13.38 7.39 23.19
N HIS A 71 12.68 7.19 24.31
CA HIS A 71 13.23 6.67 25.55
C HIS A 71 12.55 5.35 25.90
N ASP A 72 13.37 4.31 25.94
CA ASP A 72 13.06 2.99 26.46
C ASP A 72 13.04 3.06 28.00
N VAL A 73 11.92 2.68 28.63
CA VAL A 73 11.87 2.62 30.11
C VAL A 73 12.40 1.26 30.52
N VAL A 74 13.58 1.24 31.14
CA VAL A 74 14.18 0.00 31.63
C VAL A 74 13.51 -0.38 32.95
N VAL A 75 12.61 -1.36 32.89
CA VAL A 75 11.89 -1.87 34.08
C VAL A 75 12.83 -2.72 34.94
N ASN A 76 13.83 -3.33 34.32
CA ASN A 76 14.85 -4.11 35.00
C ASN A 76 16.10 -4.24 34.13
N SER A 77 17.27 -3.95 34.69
CA SER A 77 18.58 -4.04 34.02
C SER A 77 19.54 -5.05 34.65
N SER A 78 19.07 -5.85 35.61
CA SER A 78 19.98 -6.60 36.45
C SER A 78 20.63 -7.79 35.72
N LEU A 79 21.96 -7.87 35.82
CA LEU A 79 22.75 -9.05 35.41
C LEU A 79 22.41 -10.32 36.22
N SER A 80 21.67 -10.20 37.33
CA SER A 80 21.27 -11.34 38.15
C SER A 80 20.38 -12.36 37.42
N PHE A 81 19.71 -11.94 36.34
CA PHE A 81 18.81 -12.79 35.54
C PHE A 81 19.54 -13.60 34.45
N LEU A 82 20.78 -13.24 34.11
CA LEU A 82 21.55 -13.90 33.03
C LEU A 82 22.00 -15.33 33.36
N ARG A 83 21.85 -15.80 34.61
CA ARG A 83 22.55 -17.02 34.99
C ARG A 83 21.94 -18.30 34.42
N HIS A 84 20.65 -18.39 34.11
CA HIS A 84 20.03 -19.70 33.78
C HIS A 84 19.04 -19.71 32.61
N GLY A 85 19.41 -19.13 31.46
CA GLY A 85 19.04 -19.71 30.15
C GLY A 85 17.57 -19.69 29.70
N ASN A 86 16.61 -19.13 30.45
CA ASN A 86 15.25 -18.94 29.93
C ASN A 86 14.90 -17.45 29.89
N GLY A 87 14.35 -17.02 28.75
CA GLY A 87 13.83 -15.67 28.56
C GLY A 87 12.54 -15.39 29.35
N LEU A 88 12.02 -14.20 29.15
CA LEU A 88 10.78 -13.64 29.67
C LEU A 88 9.58 -14.52 29.31
N ALA A 89 9.19 -15.42 30.20
CA ALA A 89 8.23 -16.47 29.90
C ALA A 89 6.78 -15.97 29.88
N ASP A 90 6.47 -14.92 30.64
CA ASP A 90 5.15 -14.31 30.73
C ASP A 90 5.28 -12.86 31.21
N ALA A 91 4.33 -11.99 30.85
CA ALA A 91 4.22 -10.68 31.46
C ALA A 91 2.82 -10.06 31.33
N VAL A 92 2.43 -9.36 32.38
CA VAL A 92 1.27 -8.47 32.40
C VAL A 92 1.74 -7.09 32.82
N ALA A 93 1.16 -6.07 32.24
CA ALA A 93 1.25 -4.74 32.77
C ALA A 93 -0.17 -4.21 32.98
N PHE A 94 -0.33 -3.26 33.87
CA PHE A 94 -1.59 -2.57 34.04
C PHE A 94 -1.32 -1.14 34.46
N ALA A 95 -2.22 -0.26 34.06
CA ALA A 95 -2.18 1.15 34.39
C ALA A 95 -3.50 1.55 35.06
N LYS A 96 -3.42 2.24 36.21
CA LYS A 96 -4.58 2.91 36.81
C LYS A 96 -4.15 4.27 37.33
N GLY A 97 -4.76 5.32 36.78
CA GLY A 97 -4.28 6.68 37.00
C GLY A 97 -2.85 6.83 36.50
N ASP A 98 -1.97 7.33 37.36
CA ASP A 98 -0.55 7.57 37.05
C ASP A 98 0.37 6.40 37.43
N ALA A 99 -0.16 5.34 38.04
CA ALA A 99 0.63 4.17 38.40
C ALA A 99 0.58 3.13 37.28
N VAL A 100 1.76 2.63 36.91
CA VAL A 100 1.92 1.45 36.04
C VAL A 100 2.59 0.37 36.88
N ALA A 101 2.03 -0.82 36.93
CA ALA A 101 2.83 -1.95 37.38
C ALA A 101 2.98 -3.00 36.30
N VAL A 102 4.16 -3.60 36.32
CA VAL A 102 4.61 -4.60 35.38
C VAL A 102 4.98 -5.81 36.21
N ALA A 103 4.36 -6.93 35.93
CA ALA A 103 4.76 -8.19 36.51
C ALA A 103 5.10 -9.17 35.40
N TRP A 104 6.12 -9.99 35.64
CA TRP A 104 6.68 -10.87 34.62
C TRP A 104 7.28 -12.12 35.23
N THR A 105 7.37 -13.19 34.43
CA THR A 105 7.99 -14.43 34.86
C THR A 105 9.27 -14.71 34.11
N VAL A 106 10.32 -15.04 34.85
CA VAL A 106 11.63 -15.45 34.35
C VAL A 106 12.09 -16.62 35.20
N ASP A 107 12.56 -17.70 34.57
CA ASP A 107 13.03 -18.92 35.25
C ASP A 107 12.03 -19.49 36.28
N GLY A 108 10.74 -19.45 35.94
CA GLY A 108 9.66 -19.93 36.81
C GLY A 108 9.48 -19.12 38.10
N SER A 109 10.04 -17.91 38.17
CA SER A 109 9.83 -16.96 39.25
C SER A 109 9.06 -15.76 38.74
N LEU A 110 8.11 -15.26 39.52
CA LEU A 110 7.29 -14.09 39.23
C LEU A 110 7.87 -12.88 39.93
N TYR A 111 8.02 -11.80 39.18
CA TYR A 111 8.52 -10.52 39.64
C TYR A 111 7.46 -9.44 39.40
N LEU A 112 7.50 -8.38 40.20
CA LEU A 112 6.66 -7.19 40.07
C LEU A 112 7.51 -5.93 40.21
N SER A 113 7.29 -4.94 39.36
CA SER A 113 7.76 -3.57 39.56
C SER A 113 6.58 -2.62 39.44
N ILE A 114 6.47 -1.67 40.36
CA ILE A 114 5.44 -0.63 40.37
C ILE A 114 6.14 0.71 40.11
N CYS A 115 5.68 1.43 39.09
CA CYS A 115 6.17 2.74 38.71
C CYS A 115 5.13 3.80 39.08
N GLU A 116 5.47 4.70 40.00
CA GLU A 116 4.59 5.78 40.50
C GLU A 116 4.81 7.09 39.72
N ALA A 117 4.74 7.03 38.39
CA ALA A 117 4.83 8.23 37.56
C ALA A 117 4.08 8.07 36.23
N PRO A 118 3.44 9.14 35.72
CA PRO A 118 2.84 9.10 34.40
C PRO A 118 3.93 8.80 33.37
N PHE A 119 3.62 7.96 32.39
CA PHE A 119 4.59 7.44 31.42
C PHE A 119 5.43 8.52 30.73
N ARG A 120 4.85 9.71 30.50
CA ARG A 120 5.54 10.85 29.90
C ARG A 120 6.72 11.36 30.73
N LEU A 121 6.75 11.11 32.03
CA LEU A 121 7.82 11.49 32.95
C LEU A 121 8.81 10.35 33.22
N LEU A 122 8.43 9.09 32.94
CA LEU A 122 9.26 7.90 33.18
C LEU A 122 10.55 7.88 32.34
N GLY A 123 10.51 8.40 31.11
CA GLY A 123 11.69 8.44 30.22
C GLY A 123 12.84 9.32 30.71
N ALA A 124 12.61 10.20 31.71
CA ALA A 124 13.62 11.10 32.27
C ALA A 124 14.15 10.66 33.65
N ALA A 125 13.46 9.72 34.32
CA ALA A 125 13.77 9.33 35.69
C ALA A 125 13.94 7.80 35.77
N ALA A 126 15.19 7.34 35.64
CA ALA A 126 15.55 5.92 35.81
C ALA A 126 15.14 5.36 37.20
N ASP A 127 14.89 6.24 38.18
CA ASP A 127 14.52 5.88 39.55
C ASP A 127 12.99 5.90 39.82
N ALA A 128 12.16 6.07 38.79
CA ALA A 128 10.70 6.21 38.98
C ALA A 128 9.95 4.88 39.15
N CYS A 129 10.63 3.74 38.97
CA CYS A 129 10.08 2.41 39.22
C CYS A 129 10.68 1.79 40.49
N SER A 130 9.86 1.06 41.25
CA SER A 130 10.33 0.30 42.39
C SER A 130 11.31 -0.80 41.95
N VAL A 131 12.26 -1.12 42.83
CA VAL A 131 13.12 -2.29 42.64
C VAL A 131 12.23 -3.53 42.41
N PRO A 132 12.54 -4.39 41.41
CA PRO A 132 11.78 -5.59 41.15
C PRO A 132 11.61 -6.45 42.41
N LEU A 133 10.36 -6.65 42.82
CA LEU A 133 9.98 -7.46 43.96
C LEU A 133 9.76 -8.90 43.50
N LEU A 134 10.42 -9.86 44.15
CA LEU A 134 10.14 -11.28 43.95
C LEU A 134 8.77 -11.62 44.56
N VAL A 135 7.82 -11.96 43.70
CA VAL A 135 6.44 -12.24 44.07
C VAL A 135 6.24 -13.72 44.42
N ALA A 136 6.75 -14.61 43.58
CA ALA A 136 6.66 -16.05 43.77
C ALA A 136 7.86 -16.73 43.09
N SER A 137 8.22 -17.92 43.54
CA SER A 137 9.28 -18.71 42.89
C SER A 137 8.92 -20.19 42.88
N ALA A 138 9.08 -20.84 41.73
CA ALA A 138 8.90 -22.28 41.59
C ALA A 138 10.01 -23.12 42.29
N LYS A 139 11.03 -22.49 42.90
CA LYS A 139 12.22 -23.17 43.45
C LYS A 139 12.08 -23.76 44.87
N GLN A 140 10.88 -24.08 45.35
CA GLN A 140 10.76 -24.90 46.56
C GLN A 140 10.85 -26.40 46.20
N GLY A 141 12.05 -26.97 46.22
CA GLY A 141 12.25 -28.43 46.07
C GLY A 141 13.34 -28.91 45.11
N GLY A 142 14.10 -28.01 44.45
CA GLY A 142 15.31 -28.39 43.72
C GLY A 142 15.13 -28.92 42.29
N VAL A 143 13.90 -29.11 41.80
CA VAL A 143 13.63 -29.45 40.39
C VAL A 143 12.72 -28.37 39.79
N LEU A 144 13.23 -27.62 38.81
CA LEU A 144 12.44 -26.69 38.02
C LEU A 144 11.46 -27.51 37.17
N SER A 145 10.18 -27.53 37.55
CA SER A 145 9.16 -28.07 36.67
C SER A 145 9.02 -27.11 35.46
N PRO A 146 9.08 -27.61 34.21
CA PRO A 146 9.01 -26.77 33.01
C PRO A 146 7.68 -26.00 32.87
N GLY A 147 6.67 -26.31 33.68
CA GLY A 147 5.41 -25.59 33.79
C GLY A 147 5.42 -24.41 34.76
N GLY A 148 6.52 -23.66 34.88
CA GLY A 148 6.73 -22.59 35.88
C GLY A 148 5.59 -21.58 36.11
N VAL A 149 5.71 -20.75 37.15
CA VAL A 149 4.74 -19.70 37.51
C VAL A 149 4.28 -18.90 36.27
N ARG A 150 2.96 -18.76 36.09
CA ARG A 150 2.31 -18.00 35.01
C ARG A 150 1.49 -16.87 35.58
N LEU A 151 1.68 -15.67 35.06
CA LEU A 151 0.97 -14.51 35.54
C LEU A 151 -0.35 -14.42 34.81
N ALA A 152 -1.45 -14.38 35.56
CA ALA A 152 -2.74 -14.60 34.93
C ALA A 152 -3.70 -13.41 35.09
N ALA A 153 -3.60 -12.63 36.17
CA ALA A 153 -4.31 -11.37 36.28
C ALA A 153 -3.66 -10.41 37.28
N ALA A 154 -3.88 -9.11 37.06
CA ALA A 154 -3.56 -8.06 38.02
C ALA A 154 -4.68 -7.02 38.04
N GLU A 155 -5.18 -6.67 39.23
CA GLU A 155 -6.15 -5.60 39.39
C GLU A 155 -5.68 -4.59 40.45
N PRO A 156 -5.85 -3.28 40.23
CA PRO A 156 -5.58 -2.29 41.25
C PRO A 156 -6.57 -2.40 42.42
N SER A 157 -6.08 -2.64 43.63
CA SER A 157 -6.94 -2.84 44.78
C SER A 157 -7.64 -1.53 45.19
N SER A 158 -8.97 -1.55 45.25
CA SER A 158 -9.78 -0.49 45.89
C SER A 158 -9.66 -0.55 47.42
N GLY A 159 -9.39 -1.74 47.95
CA GLY A 159 -9.01 -1.94 49.34
C GLY A 159 -7.68 -1.26 49.60
N ALA A 160 -7.69 -0.26 50.46
CA ALA A 160 -6.49 0.32 51.03
C ALA A 160 -5.64 -0.84 51.56
N SER A 161 -4.38 -0.96 51.10
CA SER A 161 -3.37 -1.47 52.04
C SER A 161 -3.54 -0.64 53.31
N GLY A 162 -3.34 -1.19 54.52
CA GLY A 162 -3.69 -0.49 55.77
C GLY A 162 -3.12 0.94 55.93
N ALA A 163 -2.28 1.41 55.00
CA ALA A 163 -1.74 2.75 54.85
C ALA A 163 -2.42 3.66 53.78
N GLY A 164 -3.52 3.27 53.14
CA GLY A 164 -4.21 4.11 52.13
C GLY A 164 -3.47 4.27 50.80
N ARG A 165 -2.53 3.38 50.49
CA ARG A 165 -1.74 3.42 49.24
C ARG A 165 -2.40 2.59 48.14
N ALA A 166 -2.12 2.96 46.90
CA ALA A 166 -2.53 2.18 45.73
C ALA A 166 -1.84 0.81 45.77
N GLY A 167 -2.65 -0.24 45.94
CA GLY A 167 -2.22 -1.61 45.89
C GLY A 167 -2.57 -2.27 44.56
N VAL A 168 -2.02 -3.46 44.38
CA VAL A 168 -2.10 -4.30 43.20
C VAL A 168 -2.39 -5.70 43.70
N LEU A 169 -3.53 -6.23 43.33
CA LEU A 169 -3.88 -7.60 43.55
C LEU A 169 -3.39 -8.43 42.38
N LEU A 170 -2.41 -9.29 42.63
CA LEU A 170 -1.85 -10.21 41.66
C LEU A 170 -2.49 -11.59 41.81
N ALA A 171 -2.80 -12.23 40.69
CA ALA A 171 -3.17 -13.63 40.62
C ALA A 171 -2.30 -14.35 39.58
N TRP A 172 -1.78 -15.52 39.95
CA TRP A 172 -0.90 -16.31 39.11
C TRP A 172 -1.23 -17.79 39.24
N SER A 173 -0.86 -18.55 38.23
CA SER A 173 -1.04 -19.99 38.17
C SER A 173 0.32 -20.68 38.37
N THR A 174 0.34 -21.77 39.12
CA THR A 174 1.55 -22.58 39.34
C THR A 174 1.29 -24.03 39.00
N TRP A 175 2.18 -24.64 38.22
CA TRP A 175 2.15 -26.09 38.01
C TRP A 175 2.87 -26.79 39.15
N GLU A 176 2.20 -27.73 39.79
CA GLU A 176 2.83 -28.72 40.69
C GLU A 176 2.44 -30.14 40.25
N GLU A 177 2.97 -31.16 40.95
CA GLU A 177 2.97 -32.59 40.60
C GLU A 177 1.71 -33.10 39.88
N ASP A 178 0.54 -32.62 40.29
CA ASP A 178 -0.73 -33.04 39.73
C ASP A 178 -1.45 -32.02 38.86
N GLY A 179 -1.10 -30.73 38.78
CA GLY A 179 -1.86 -29.78 37.95
C GLY A 179 -1.58 -28.29 38.20
N TRP A 180 -2.28 -27.42 37.46
CA TRP A 180 -2.23 -25.96 37.66
C TRP A 180 -3.11 -25.52 38.84
N GLY A 181 -2.50 -24.97 39.88
CA GLY A 181 -3.16 -24.22 40.94
C GLY A 181 -3.24 -22.72 40.62
N VAL A 182 -4.07 -21.99 41.38
CA VAL A 182 -4.14 -20.53 41.32
C VAL A 182 -3.80 -19.97 42.71
N SER A 183 -2.94 -18.97 42.74
CA SER A 183 -2.54 -18.26 43.95
C SER A 183 -2.73 -16.76 43.74
N THR A 184 -2.94 -16.03 44.82
CA THR A 184 -3.15 -14.58 44.76
C THR A 184 -2.52 -13.84 45.94
N ARG A 185 -2.12 -12.59 45.75
CA ARG A 185 -1.61 -11.73 46.84
C ARG A 185 -1.80 -10.26 46.51
N ILE A 186 -1.97 -9.43 47.54
CA ILE A 186 -1.98 -7.97 47.42
C ILE A 186 -0.54 -7.45 47.62
N CYS A 187 -0.04 -6.72 46.64
CA CYS A 187 1.23 -6.01 46.61
C CYS A 187 1.01 -4.49 46.62
N ASP A 188 1.91 -3.74 47.20
CA ASP A 188 2.05 -2.29 47.00
C ASP A 188 3.54 -1.94 46.91
N VAL A 189 3.86 -0.65 46.83
CA VAL A 189 5.26 -0.20 46.75
C VAL A 189 6.11 -0.56 47.98
N SER A 190 5.50 -0.96 49.10
CA SER A 190 6.22 -1.38 50.31
C SER A 190 6.52 -2.88 50.36
N GLY A 191 5.92 -3.68 49.47
CA GLY A 191 6.09 -5.12 49.42
C GLY A 191 4.79 -5.82 49.07
N CYS A 192 4.69 -7.13 49.31
CA CYS A 192 3.38 -7.76 49.29
C CYS A 192 3.11 -8.66 50.49
N GLY A 193 1.82 -8.85 50.75
CA GLY A 193 1.32 -9.77 51.76
C GLY A 193 1.64 -11.24 51.47
N GLN A 194 1.23 -12.11 52.38
CA GLN A 194 1.34 -13.56 52.22
C GLN A 194 0.51 -14.01 51.00
N PRO A 195 1.01 -14.98 50.21
CA PRO A 195 0.23 -15.58 49.15
C PRO A 195 -0.94 -16.35 49.76
N LEU A 196 -2.09 -16.24 49.11
CA LEU A 196 -3.22 -17.11 49.36
C LEU A 196 -3.28 -18.16 48.25
N ASP A 197 -3.03 -19.41 48.62
CA ASP A 197 -3.15 -20.54 47.71
C ASP A 197 -4.59 -21.06 47.71
N LEU A 198 -5.17 -21.15 46.52
CA LEU A 198 -6.54 -21.65 46.36
C LEU A 198 -6.53 -23.18 46.30
N PRO A 199 -7.60 -23.86 46.76
CA PRO A 199 -7.64 -25.32 46.78
C PRO A 199 -7.46 -25.88 45.36
N ARG A 200 -6.45 -26.73 45.18
CA ARG A 200 -6.12 -27.31 43.88
C ARG A 200 -6.97 -28.54 43.60
N GLN A 201 -7.14 -28.85 42.33
CA GLN A 201 -7.59 -30.19 41.93
C GLN A 201 -6.53 -30.84 41.07
N ALA A 202 -6.46 -32.16 41.14
CA ALA A 202 -5.58 -32.91 40.27
C ALA A 202 -6.00 -32.71 38.80
N ARG A 203 -4.98 -32.60 37.96
CA ARG A 203 -4.94 -32.65 36.50
C ARG A 203 -5.61 -31.47 35.80
N GLN A 204 -5.56 -30.30 36.42
CA GLN A 204 -6.07 -29.05 35.84
C GLN A 204 -5.08 -28.50 34.79
N TRP A 205 -5.58 -28.12 33.61
CA TRP A 205 -4.83 -27.37 32.59
C TRP A 205 -4.61 -25.90 33.00
N LEU A 206 -3.87 -25.10 32.23
CA LEU A 206 -3.63 -23.70 32.56
C LEU A 206 -4.98 -22.95 32.59
N PRO A 207 -5.35 -22.26 33.69
CA PRO A 207 -6.60 -21.53 33.75
C PRO A 207 -6.51 -20.13 33.12
N GLU A 208 -7.61 -19.74 32.50
CA GLU A 208 -7.96 -18.35 32.21
C GLU A 208 -8.45 -17.66 33.47
N LEU A 209 -7.84 -16.53 33.84
CA LEU A 209 -8.33 -15.71 34.94
C LEU A 209 -9.07 -14.48 34.42
N ALA A 210 -10.18 -14.15 35.08
CA ALA A 210 -10.94 -12.94 34.80
C ALA A 210 -11.33 -12.23 36.08
N TRP A 211 -11.13 -10.92 36.09
CA TRP A 211 -11.48 -10.02 37.18
C TRP A 211 -12.73 -9.22 36.81
N CYS A 212 -13.85 -9.53 37.45
CA CYS A 212 -15.17 -8.97 37.15
C CYS A 212 -15.63 -8.14 38.34
N ASN A 213 -15.48 -6.81 38.23
CA ASN A 213 -15.63 -5.90 39.36
C ASN A 213 -14.74 -6.36 40.53
N ASP A 214 -15.29 -6.63 41.72
CA ASP A 214 -14.50 -7.10 42.86
C ASP A 214 -14.23 -8.62 42.88
N SER A 215 -14.64 -9.37 41.85
CA SER A 215 -14.66 -10.85 41.85
C SER A 215 -13.60 -11.48 40.94
N LEU A 216 -12.81 -12.41 41.48
CA LEU A 216 -11.88 -13.22 40.70
C LEU A 216 -12.52 -14.55 40.28
N TRP A 217 -12.40 -14.86 38.99
CA TRP A 217 -12.86 -16.09 38.39
C TRP A 217 -11.73 -16.82 37.68
N ALA A 218 -11.83 -18.14 37.65
CA ALA A 218 -10.95 -19.00 36.88
C ALA A 218 -11.77 -19.94 35.98
N LEU A 219 -11.30 -20.12 34.75
CA LEU A 219 -11.89 -21.01 33.75
C LEU A 219 -10.79 -21.93 33.21
N TRP A 220 -10.98 -23.23 33.35
CA TRP A 220 -10.09 -24.24 32.81
C TRP A 220 -10.71 -24.84 31.58
N LEU A 221 -9.91 -25.19 30.56
CA LEU A 221 -10.42 -25.85 29.35
C LEU A 221 -10.95 -27.28 29.60
N GLY A 222 -10.48 -27.94 30.65
CA GLY A 222 -10.96 -29.27 31.06
C GLY A 222 -10.04 -29.93 32.10
N ASN A 223 -10.36 -31.17 32.48
CA ASN A 223 -9.54 -31.98 33.37
C ASN A 223 -8.74 -33.02 32.56
N ALA A 224 -7.43 -33.12 32.75
CA ALA A 224 -6.55 -34.11 32.12
C ALA A 224 -6.71 -35.50 32.77
N THR A 225 -7.93 -35.92 33.10
CA THR A 225 -8.19 -37.30 33.47
C THR A 225 -8.03 -38.16 32.23
N GLY A 226 -6.87 -38.79 32.07
CA GLY A 226 -6.53 -39.73 30.99
C GLY A 226 -7.47 -40.95 30.82
N GLN A 227 -8.63 -40.95 31.46
CA GLN A 227 -9.75 -41.86 31.23
C GLN A 227 -10.83 -41.18 30.40
N GLY A 228 -10.59 -41.01 29.10
CA GLY A 228 -11.61 -40.98 28.04
C GLY A 228 -12.65 -39.85 27.97
N SER A 229 -12.90 -39.11 29.05
CA SER A 229 -13.87 -38.01 29.12
C SER A 229 -13.23 -36.88 29.92
N SER A 230 -12.62 -35.93 29.22
CA SER A 230 -12.45 -34.60 29.80
C SER A 230 -13.86 -34.01 29.87
N SER A 231 -14.48 -34.01 31.05
CA SER A 231 -15.58 -33.08 31.33
C SER A 231 -15.07 -31.69 30.92
N GLY A 232 -15.87 -30.96 30.14
CA GLY A 232 -15.48 -29.78 29.39
C GLY A 232 -14.90 -28.63 30.23
N PRO A 233 -14.91 -27.40 29.71
CA PRO A 233 -14.38 -26.30 30.48
C PRO A 233 -15.18 -26.17 31.77
N PHE A 234 -14.47 -26.00 32.87
CA PHE A 234 -15.09 -25.80 34.17
C PHE A 234 -14.65 -24.46 34.71
N ARG A 235 -15.58 -23.81 35.40
CA ARG A 235 -15.37 -22.49 35.98
C ARG A 235 -15.41 -22.57 37.49
N ARG A 236 -14.68 -21.67 38.14
CA ARG A 236 -14.73 -21.47 39.59
C ARG A 236 -14.73 -19.99 39.95
N PHE A 237 -15.57 -19.61 40.89
CA PHE A 237 -15.44 -18.35 41.61
C PHE A 237 -14.37 -18.52 42.67
N LEU A 238 -13.37 -17.64 42.70
CA LEU A 238 -12.23 -17.77 43.62
C LEU A 238 -12.36 -16.87 44.86
N GLY A 239 -13.19 -15.83 44.78
CA GLY A 239 -13.42 -14.91 45.86
C GLY A 239 -13.51 -13.47 45.38
N THR A 240 -13.45 -12.56 46.34
CA THR A 240 -13.42 -11.12 46.11
C THR A 240 -12.12 -10.50 46.60
N SER A 241 -11.86 -9.25 46.20
CA SER A 241 -10.76 -8.41 46.71
C SER A 241 -10.69 -8.35 48.25
N GLN A 242 -11.83 -8.51 48.94
CA GLN A 242 -11.95 -8.41 50.39
C GLN A 242 -12.08 -9.77 51.11
N ALA A 243 -12.67 -10.77 50.45
CA ALA A 243 -12.98 -12.06 51.05
C ALA A 243 -12.77 -13.18 50.05
N TRP A 244 -11.81 -14.05 50.35
CA TRP A 244 -11.47 -15.18 49.49
C TRP A 244 -12.25 -16.43 49.89
N SER A 245 -13.02 -16.96 48.95
CA SER A 245 -13.86 -18.13 49.12
C SER A 245 -14.02 -18.82 47.78
N ALA A 246 -13.29 -19.91 47.59
CA ALA A 246 -13.33 -20.64 46.35
C ALA A 246 -14.58 -21.53 46.30
N SER A 247 -15.48 -21.27 45.35
CA SER A 247 -16.69 -22.07 45.12
C SER A 247 -16.36 -23.51 44.73
N LEU A 248 -17.37 -24.39 44.66
CA LEU A 248 -17.20 -25.65 43.93
C LEU A 248 -16.99 -25.35 42.43
N PRO A 249 -16.21 -26.17 41.71
CA PRO A 249 -16.09 -26.05 40.26
C PRO A 249 -17.43 -26.39 39.61
N VAL A 250 -17.75 -25.69 38.53
CA VAL A 250 -18.97 -25.91 37.74
C VAL A 250 -18.56 -26.30 36.33
N ASP A 251 -18.90 -27.54 35.97
CA ASP A 251 -18.73 -28.08 34.63
C ASP A 251 -19.69 -27.36 33.66
N LEU A 252 -19.16 -26.82 32.57
CA LEU A 252 -19.96 -26.16 31.54
C LEU A 252 -20.47 -27.14 30.48
N HIS A 253 -20.18 -28.45 30.63
CA HIS A 253 -20.67 -29.56 29.81
C HIS A 253 -20.34 -29.41 28.32
N ALA A 254 -19.12 -28.99 27.98
CA ALA A 254 -18.66 -29.01 26.59
C ALA A 254 -18.18 -30.39 26.15
N ASP A 255 -18.40 -30.69 24.88
CA ASP A 255 -17.96 -31.92 24.26
C ASP A 255 -16.58 -31.70 23.65
N ASN A 256 -15.53 -31.81 24.46
CA ASN A 256 -14.12 -31.62 24.08
C ASN A 256 -13.79 -30.20 23.56
N GLY A 257 -13.78 -29.21 24.47
CA GLY A 257 -13.35 -27.85 24.13
C GLY A 257 -11.90 -27.77 23.60
N ILE A 258 -11.68 -26.95 22.58
CA ILE A 258 -10.36 -26.74 21.94
C ILE A 258 -9.65 -25.51 22.52
N SER A 259 -10.42 -24.46 22.83
CA SER A 259 -9.93 -23.22 23.42
C SER A 259 -11.03 -22.60 24.28
N ALA A 260 -10.66 -21.86 25.30
CA ALA A 260 -11.57 -21.17 26.21
C ALA A 260 -11.03 -19.78 26.55
N ALA A 261 -11.91 -18.85 26.84
CA ALA A 261 -11.58 -17.51 27.31
C ALA A 261 -12.56 -17.09 28.39
N ALA A 262 -12.05 -16.49 29.46
CA ALA A 262 -12.87 -15.87 30.48
C ALA A 262 -12.77 -14.35 30.38
N THR A 263 -13.90 -13.67 30.56
CA THR A 263 -13.95 -12.21 30.50
C THR A 263 -15.13 -11.68 31.31
N CYS A 264 -15.28 -10.36 31.39
CA CYS A 264 -16.23 -9.72 32.28
C CYS A 264 -17.18 -8.80 31.54
N ARG A 265 -18.42 -8.72 32.06
CA ARG A 265 -19.46 -7.79 31.64
C ARG A 265 -20.12 -7.23 32.89
N GLY A 266 -19.58 -6.12 33.40
CA GLY A 266 -19.89 -5.64 34.75
C GLY A 266 -19.53 -6.70 35.79
N GLU A 267 -20.49 -7.08 36.63
CA GLU A 267 -20.32 -8.10 37.68
C GLU A 267 -20.42 -9.55 37.17
N GLU A 268 -20.78 -9.75 35.91
CA GLU A 268 -20.91 -11.08 35.32
C GLU A 268 -19.58 -11.54 34.72
N VAL A 269 -19.21 -12.78 35.03
CA VAL A 269 -18.20 -13.50 34.25
C VAL A 269 -18.86 -14.13 33.03
N VAL A 270 -18.23 -13.92 31.88
CA VAL A 270 -18.58 -14.57 30.63
C VAL A 270 -17.50 -15.62 30.34
N SER A 271 -17.90 -16.88 30.33
CA SER A 271 -17.06 -18.00 29.92
C SER A 271 -17.38 -18.33 28.48
N LEU A 272 -16.38 -18.25 27.60
CA LEU A 272 -16.50 -18.63 26.19
C LEU A 272 -15.63 -19.84 25.92
N TRP A 273 -16.10 -20.77 25.09
CA TRP A 273 -15.28 -21.88 24.63
C TRP A 273 -15.64 -22.30 23.21
N LEU A 274 -14.63 -22.82 22.52
CA LEU A 274 -14.73 -23.37 21.17
C LEU A 274 -14.94 -24.87 21.27
N GLU A 275 -16.08 -25.36 20.78
CA GLU A 275 -16.42 -26.79 20.76
C GLU A 275 -15.53 -27.59 19.82
N SER A 276 -15.54 -28.92 19.99
CA SER A 276 -14.85 -29.83 19.07
C SER A 276 -15.34 -29.64 17.64
N GLY A 277 -14.38 -29.53 16.71
CA GLY A 277 -14.62 -29.18 15.31
C GLY A 277 -14.45 -27.70 14.97
N GLY A 278 -14.25 -26.82 15.97
CA GLY A 278 -13.85 -25.42 15.73
C GLY A 278 -14.92 -24.52 15.09
N ALA A 279 -16.16 -25.03 14.92
CA ALA A 279 -17.21 -24.34 14.19
C ALA A 279 -18.23 -23.61 15.09
N GLU A 280 -18.25 -23.92 16.39
CA GLU A 280 -19.24 -23.41 17.35
C GLU A 280 -18.54 -22.83 18.56
N VAL A 281 -18.85 -21.57 18.88
CA VAL A 281 -18.50 -20.99 20.17
C VAL A 281 -19.74 -20.99 21.04
N ARG A 282 -19.58 -21.46 22.26
CA ARG A 282 -20.59 -21.36 23.30
C ARG A 282 -20.17 -20.32 24.32
N CYS A 283 -21.15 -19.71 24.95
CA CYS A 283 -20.92 -18.85 26.09
C CYS A 283 -21.84 -19.18 27.26
N ASN A 284 -21.34 -18.87 28.46
CA ASN A 284 -22.07 -18.95 29.71
C ASN A 284 -21.86 -17.67 30.52
N TYR A 285 -22.92 -17.16 31.12
CA TYR A 285 -22.88 -15.99 32.00
C TYR A 285 -23.12 -16.43 33.43
N SER A 286 -22.41 -15.83 34.39
CA SER A 286 -22.67 -16.07 35.81
C SER A 286 -22.26 -14.89 36.67
N LYS A 287 -22.88 -14.78 37.85
CA LYS A 287 -22.65 -13.71 38.83
C LYS A 287 -22.05 -14.25 40.11
N ALA A 288 -21.23 -13.44 40.78
CA ALA A 288 -20.75 -13.79 42.11
C ALA A 288 -21.90 -13.70 43.14
N PRO A 289 -21.85 -14.47 44.25
CA PRO A 289 -20.92 -15.56 44.53
C PRO A 289 -21.39 -16.90 43.92
N THR A 290 -22.55 -16.91 43.26
CA THR A 290 -23.19 -18.11 42.74
C THR A 290 -22.56 -18.54 41.42
N ALA A 291 -21.71 -19.56 41.46
CA ALA A 291 -21.24 -20.21 40.25
C ALA A 291 -22.33 -21.03 39.52
N THR A 292 -23.63 -20.85 39.84
CA THR A 292 -24.73 -21.64 39.30
C THR A 292 -24.74 -21.62 37.78
N TRP A 293 -24.91 -22.80 37.18
CA TRP A 293 -25.05 -22.93 35.72
C TRP A 293 -26.42 -22.41 35.28
N GLU A 294 -26.42 -21.27 34.60
CA GLU A 294 -27.53 -20.89 33.72
C GLU A 294 -27.29 -21.53 32.34
N GLY A 295 -28.32 -21.97 31.63
CA GLY A 295 -28.15 -22.69 30.36
C GLY A 295 -27.19 -21.96 29.39
N ALA A 296 -26.21 -22.68 28.84
CA ALA A 296 -25.24 -22.12 27.90
C ALA A 296 -25.94 -21.63 26.62
N LYS A 297 -25.60 -20.43 26.16
CA LYS A 297 -26.03 -19.94 24.85
C LYS A 297 -25.03 -20.45 23.81
N SER A 298 -25.56 -21.10 22.76
CA SER A 298 -24.77 -21.59 21.63
C SER A 298 -24.83 -20.59 20.49
N PHE A 299 -23.68 -20.34 19.87
CA PHE A 299 -23.56 -19.49 18.69
C PHE A 299 -22.95 -20.28 17.52
N ARG A 300 -23.78 -20.56 16.50
CA ARG A 300 -23.34 -21.09 15.18
C ARG A 300 -23.08 -19.91 14.23
N LYS A 301 -22.19 -19.93 13.24
CA LYS A 301 -21.25 -20.92 12.68
C LYS A 301 -20.00 -20.09 12.37
N LEU A 302 -18.90 -20.29 13.10
CA LEU A 302 -17.64 -19.62 12.82
C LEU A 302 -17.15 -20.00 11.43
N SER A 303 -16.48 -19.08 10.74
CA SER A 303 -15.90 -19.32 9.43
C SER A 303 -14.53 -19.99 9.56
N VAL A 304 -14.40 -21.01 10.41
CA VAL A 304 -13.18 -21.82 10.43
C VAL A 304 -13.26 -22.75 9.23
N VAL A 305 -12.86 -22.23 8.07
CA VAL A 305 -12.74 -22.97 6.82
C VAL A 305 -11.64 -24.00 7.03
N ASP A 306 -12.02 -25.28 7.05
CA ASP A 306 -11.09 -26.41 7.07
C ASP A 306 -9.92 -26.23 8.05
N ALA A 307 -10.21 -26.15 9.36
CA ALA A 307 -9.25 -26.64 10.34
C ALA A 307 -9.10 -28.15 10.10
N GLY A 308 -8.38 -28.51 9.03
CA GLY A 308 -8.22 -29.87 8.55
C GLY A 308 -7.84 -30.74 9.72
N GLU A 309 -8.63 -31.81 9.94
CA GLU A 309 -8.54 -32.75 11.06
C GLU A 309 -7.46 -32.34 12.07
N ALA A 310 -7.81 -31.41 12.97
CA ALA A 310 -6.90 -30.95 14.01
C ALA A 310 -6.25 -32.20 14.62
N PRO A 311 -4.91 -32.34 14.60
CA PRO A 311 -4.26 -33.60 14.90
C PRO A 311 -4.74 -34.09 16.27
N ALA A 312 -5.43 -35.23 16.25
CA ALA A 312 -6.02 -35.82 17.43
C ALA A 312 -4.95 -35.99 18.51
N ARG A 313 -5.14 -35.30 19.64
CA ARG A 313 -4.55 -35.59 20.95
C ARG A 313 -3.07 -36.00 20.92
N GLY A 314 -2.18 -35.07 20.61
CA GLY A 314 -0.79 -35.14 21.06
C GLY A 314 -0.69 -34.63 22.51
N PRO A 315 -0.03 -35.34 23.45
CA PRO A 315 0.10 -34.91 24.86
C PRO A 315 0.93 -33.62 25.08
N GLY A 316 1.29 -32.88 24.03
CA GLY A 316 1.95 -31.57 24.09
C GLY A 316 1.17 -30.43 23.40
N ALA A 317 -0.11 -30.61 23.07
CA ALA A 317 -0.83 -29.76 22.11
C ALA A 317 -1.81 -28.71 22.71
N LEU A 318 -1.97 -28.58 24.04
CA LEU A 318 -3.12 -27.86 24.64
C LEU A 318 -2.75 -26.77 25.68
N LEU A 319 -1.72 -25.96 25.44
CA LEU A 319 -1.30 -24.87 26.36
C LEU A 319 -1.68 -23.45 25.88
N GLY A 320 -2.73 -23.29 25.06
CA GLY A 320 -3.04 -22.01 24.41
C GLY A 320 -4.38 -21.42 24.83
N THR A 321 -4.43 -20.71 25.96
CA THR A 321 -5.49 -19.76 26.26
C THR A 321 -4.89 -18.58 27.06
N GLY A 322 -5.30 -17.35 26.73
CA GLY A 322 -5.34 -16.16 27.58
C GLY A 322 -4.08 -15.56 28.20
N LEU A 323 -3.82 -14.32 27.79
CA LEU A 323 -3.03 -13.27 28.46
C LEU A 323 -1.58 -13.56 28.85
N GLY A 324 -1.07 -14.79 28.70
CA GLY A 324 0.31 -15.12 29.01
C GLY A 324 0.96 -16.16 28.10
N GLY A 325 1.61 -15.70 27.04
CA GLY A 325 2.88 -16.27 26.57
C GLY A 325 2.96 -17.72 26.10
N PHE A 326 1.95 -18.25 25.39
CA PHE A 326 2.17 -19.44 24.55
C PHE A 326 1.79 -19.19 23.11
N GLY A 327 2.79 -19.32 22.25
CA GLY A 327 2.68 -19.11 20.83
C GLY A 327 1.58 -19.95 20.18
N LEU A 328 0.76 -19.28 19.38
CA LEU A 328 -0.20 -19.92 18.49
C LEU A 328 0.58 -20.61 17.35
N GLY A 329 1.06 -21.82 17.61
CA GLY A 329 1.76 -22.66 16.64
C GLY A 329 0.91 -23.04 15.43
N LEU A 330 1.52 -23.61 14.40
CA LEU A 330 0.84 -24.03 13.17
C LEU A 330 -0.34 -24.99 13.48
N GLY A 331 -1.49 -24.74 12.86
CA GLY A 331 -2.71 -25.51 13.03
C GLY A 331 -3.44 -25.28 14.37
N ARG A 332 -3.06 -24.27 15.16
CA ARG A 332 -3.70 -23.96 16.43
C ARG A 332 -4.72 -22.84 16.31
N VAL A 333 -5.60 -22.78 17.30
CA VAL A 333 -6.59 -21.73 17.50
C VAL A 333 -6.53 -21.23 18.93
N ALA A 334 -6.79 -19.93 19.14
CA ALA A 334 -6.95 -19.37 20.47
C ALA A 334 -8.13 -18.39 20.50
N LEU A 335 -8.84 -18.38 21.62
CA LEU A 335 -9.85 -17.39 21.94
C LEU A 335 -9.25 -16.33 22.87
N VAL A 336 -9.53 -15.07 22.57
CA VAL A 336 -9.26 -13.93 23.46
C VAL A 336 -10.54 -13.13 23.57
N ALA A 337 -10.98 -12.80 24.77
CA ALA A 337 -12.24 -12.07 24.96
C ALA A 337 -12.09 -10.94 25.99
N LYS A 338 -12.65 -9.78 25.67
CA LYS A 338 -12.67 -8.60 26.54
C LYS A 338 -13.87 -7.71 26.24
N SER A 339 -14.55 -7.22 27.28
CA SER A 339 -15.62 -6.20 27.22
C SER A 339 -16.62 -6.38 26.07
N GLY A 340 -17.23 -7.57 25.96
CA GLY A 340 -18.25 -7.84 24.94
C GLY A 340 -17.74 -8.27 23.56
N LEU A 341 -16.43 -8.16 23.31
CA LEU A 341 -15.78 -8.56 22.07
C LEU A 341 -14.91 -9.79 22.29
N MET A 342 -14.96 -10.72 21.34
CA MET A 342 -14.08 -11.89 21.30
C MET A 342 -13.37 -11.95 19.96
N LEU A 343 -12.09 -12.30 19.99
CA LEU A 343 -11.29 -12.62 18.84
C LEU A 343 -10.97 -14.11 18.84
N LEU A 344 -11.25 -14.74 17.71
CA LEU A 344 -10.75 -16.05 17.33
C LEU A 344 -9.52 -15.85 16.48
N LEU A 345 -8.38 -16.33 16.97
CA LEU A 345 -7.12 -16.34 16.24
C LEU A 345 -6.89 -17.76 15.75
N SER A 346 -6.56 -17.92 14.47
CA SER A 346 -6.19 -19.21 13.90
C SER A 346 -4.89 -19.07 13.13
N ASN A 347 -3.94 -19.95 13.41
CA ASN A 347 -2.74 -20.08 12.60
C ASN A 347 -2.89 -21.33 11.74
N SER A 348 -3.13 -21.16 10.44
CA SER A 348 -3.35 -22.30 9.55
C SER A 348 -2.10 -23.20 9.49
N PRO A 349 -2.22 -24.45 9.03
CA PRO A 349 -1.07 -25.31 8.76
C PRO A 349 -0.07 -24.69 7.76
N SER A 350 -0.52 -23.77 6.90
CA SER A 350 0.32 -23.02 5.97
C SER A 350 0.97 -21.77 6.60
N GLY A 351 0.86 -21.58 7.93
CA GLY A 351 1.38 -20.42 8.66
C GLY A 351 0.59 -19.14 8.47
N LYS A 352 -0.63 -19.22 7.94
CA LYS A 352 -1.49 -18.06 7.73
C LYS A 352 -2.16 -17.70 9.05
N LEU A 353 -1.76 -16.58 9.65
CA LEU A 353 -2.43 -16.04 10.81
C LEU A 353 -3.67 -15.29 10.35
N GLN A 354 -4.81 -15.74 10.84
CA GLN A 354 -6.10 -15.16 10.58
C GLN A 354 -6.77 -14.78 11.91
N VAL A 355 -7.61 -13.75 11.87
CA VAL A 355 -8.40 -13.29 13.00
C VAL A 355 -9.86 -13.14 12.59
N GLN A 356 -10.77 -13.57 13.45
CA GLN A 356 -12.19 -13.36 13.29
C GLN A 356 -12.74 -12.76 14.59
N ALA A 357 -13.53 -11.69 14.48
CA ALA A 357 -14.13 -11.04 15.64
C ALA A 357 -15.59 -11.45 15.82
N LEU A 358 -16.01 -11.67 17.07
CA LEU A 358 -17.39 -11.87 17.49
C LEU A 358 -17.76 -10.82 18.55
N ASP A 359 -18.71 -9.95 18.22
CA ASP A 359 -19.37 -9.10 19.22
C ASP A 359 -20.50 -9.91 19.87
N TYR A 360 -20.22 -10.52 21.03
CA TYR A 360 -21.17 -11.36 21.75
C TYR A 360 -22.06 -10.57 22.72
N ALA A 361 -21.76 -9.29 22.96
CA ALA A 361 -22.54 -8.42 23.85
C ALA A 361 -23.55 -7.52 23.11
N SER A 362 -23.52 -7.50 21.78
CA SER A 362 -24.45 -6.72 20.95
C SER A 362 -25.91 -6.86 21.39
N PRO A 363 -26.65 -5.74 21.54
CA PRO A 363 -28.04 -5.74 22.00
C PRO A 363 -28.99 -6.43 21.01
N ARG A 364 -28.57 -6.59 19.74
CA ARG A 364 -29.34 -7.28 18.70
C ARG A 364 -29.07 -8.79 18.66
N GLY A 365 -28.27 -9.29 19.60
CA GLY A 365 -27.70 -10.62 19.58
C GLY A 365 -26.28 -10.62 19.01
N PRO A 366 -25.55 -11.74 19.16
CA PRO A 366 -24.17 -11.87 18.74
C PRO A 366 -23.98 -11.57 17.26
N VAL A 367 -22.97 -10.79 16.92
CA VAL A 367 -22.62 -10.43 15.54
C VAL A 367 -21.24 -10.97 15.22
N LEU A 368 -21.18 -11.93 14.30
CA LEU A 368 -19.94 -12.48 13.78
C LEU A 368 -19.44 -11.62 12.63
N TYR A 369 -18.19 -11.17 12.71
CA TYR A 369 -17.55 -10.41 11.65
C TYR A 369 -16.78 -11.33 10.69
N PRO A 370 -16.46 -10.85 9.48
CA PRO A 370 -15.63 -11.58 8.53
C PRO A 370 -14.28 -11.98 9.12
N MET A 371 -13.71 -13.05 8.59
CA MET A 371 -12.37 -13.50 8.94
C MET A 371 -11.34 -12.73 8.10
N HIS A 372 -10.26 -12.29 8.73
CA HIS A 372 -9.23 -11.47 8.10
C HIS A 372 -7.87 -12.13 8.18
N ASP A 373 -7.11 -12.04 7.10
CA ASP A 373 -5.72 -12.45 7.08
C ASP A 373 -4.84 -11.34 7.66
N ILE A 374 -4.00 -11.70 8.64
CA ILE A 374 -3.09 -10.75 9.30
C ILE A 374 -1.67 -10.92 8.79
N ALA A 375 -1.19 -12.15 8.72
CA ALA A 375 0.19 -12.46 8.34
C ALA A 375 0.31 -13.87 7.75
N VAL A 376 1.45 -14.14 7.12
CA VAL A 376 1.84 -15.46 6.58
C VAL A 376 3.12 -15.89 7.26
N ALA A 377 3.34 -17.19 7.49
CA ALA A 377 4.46 -17.72 8.26
C ALA A 377 4.59 -17.12 9.68
N ALA A 378 3.45 -16.78 10.31
CA ALA A 378 3.45 -16.25 11.66
C ALA A 378 3.75 -17.35 12.68
N GLN A 379 4.63 -17.05 13.63
CA GLN A 379 4.94 -17.88 14.77
C GLN A 379 4.72 -17.08 16.06
N ASP A 380 4.56 -17.78 17.18
CA ASP A 380 4.48 -17.18 18.52
C ASP A 380 3.54 -15.97 18.64
N VAL A 381 2.30 -16.15 18.17
CA VAL A 381 1.30 -15.08 18.12
C VAL A 381 0.82 -14.71 19.52
N GLN A 382 0.72 -13.42 19.78
CA GLN A 382 0.18 -12.81 20.99
C GLN A 382 -0.83 -11.72 20.65
N VAL A 383 -1.82 -11.52 21.51
CA VAL A 383 -2.88 -10.54 21.29
C VAL A 383 -3.25 -9.82 22.57
N SER A 384 -3.43 -8.51 22.44
CA SER A 384 -3.90 -7.62 23.51
C SER A 384 -5.10 -6.81 23.01
N MET A 385 -6.22 -6.89 23.74
CA MET A 385 -7.45 -6.17 23.39
C MET A 385 -7.40 -4.73 23.91
N ASP A 386 -7.62 -3.77 23.01
CA ASP A 386 -7.72 -2.35 23.33
C ASP A 386 -9.14 -2.00 23.75
N CYS A 387 -9.41 -2.08 25.05
CA CYS A 387 -10.68 -1.70 25.64
C CYS A 387 -10.40 -0.52 26.55
N ALA A 388 -10.72 0.67 26.06
CA ALA A 388 -10.29 1.94 26.62
C ALA A 388 -11.04 2.28 27.90
N GLY A 389 -10.77 1.57 29.01
CA GLY A 389 -11.22 1.86 30.38
C GLY A 389 -12.73 1.85 30.64
N SER A 390 -13.56 1.97 29.60
CA SER A 390 -14.99 1.75 29.65
C SER A 390 -15.24 0.25 29.53
N GLU A 391 -16.05 -0.29 30.43
CA GLU A 391 -16.42 -1.71 30.43
C GLU A 391 -17.21 -2.13 29.18
N VAL A 392 -17.56 -1.17 28.30
CA VAL A 392 -18.64 -1.33 27.33
C VAL A 392 -18.14 -1.51 25.89
N GLU A 393 -17.00 -0.92 25.50
CA GLU A 393 -16.54 -1.01 24.11
C GLU A 393 -15.02 -1.18 23.99
N CYS A 394 -14.61 -2.17 23.18
CA CYS A 394 -13.24 -2.32 22.72
C CYS A 394 -13.09 -1.68 21.34
N ASP A 395 -12.05 -0.87 21.17
CA ASP A 395 -11.77 -0.15 19.94
C ASP A 395 -11.01 -1.01 18.92
N GLY A 396 -10.35 -2.08 19.36
CA GLY A 396 -9.54 -2.93 18.50
C GLY A 396 -8.68 -3.92 19.27
N ALA A 397 -7.66 -4.45 18.59
CA ALA A 397 -6.66 -5.31 19.21
C ALA A 397 -5.28 -5.11 18.58
N LEU A 398 -4.25 -5.20 19.41
CA LEU A 398 -2.87 -5.26 18.99
C LEU A 398 -2.45 -6.73 18.92
N ILE A 399 -2.10 -7.18 17.73
CA ILE A 399 -1.70 -8.55 17.42
C ILE A 399 -0.22 -8.55 17.09
N CYS A 400 0.56 -9.35 17.79
CA CYS A 400 2.00 -9.46 17.59
C CYS A 400 2.39 -10.89 17.25
N TRP A 401 3.39 -11.06 16.40
CA TRP A 401 3.87 -12.35 15.96
C TRP A 401 5.34 -12.26 15.54
N TYR A 402 5.92 -13.42 15.31
CA TYR A 402 7.31 -13.58 14.93
C TYR A 402 7.42 -14.14 13.51
N PHE A 403 8.43 -13.69 12.79
CA PHE A 403 8.90 -14.31 11.56
C PHE A 403 10.34 -14.79 11.72
N GLY A 404 10.71 -15.78 10.91
CA GLY A 404 12.07 -16.33 10.90
C GLY A 404 12.30 -17.35 12.01
N GLY A 405 13.57 -17.66 12.29
CA GLY A 405 13.95 -18.72 13.25
C GLY A 405 14.46 -20.01 12.61
N ASP A 406 14.25 -20.18 11.29
CA ASP A 406 15.01 -21.17 10.51
C ASP A 406 16.47 -20.69 10.35
N LEU A 407 17.40 -21.63 10.13
CA LEU A 407 18.88 -21.44 10.09
C LEU A 407 19.43 -20.28 9.24
N HIS A 408 18.60 -19.58 8.45
CA HIS A 408 19.02 -18.59 7.46
C HIS A 408 18.31 -17.23 7.54
N THR A 409 17.39 -17.01 8.48
CA THR A 409 16.71 -15.70 8.63
C THR A 409 16.76 -15.21 10.06
N GLU A 410 17.24 -13.99 10.24
CA GLU A 410 17.20 -13.32 11.55
C GLU A 410 15.74 -13.26 12.03
N PRO A 411 15.47 -13.67 13.28
CA PRO A 411 14.12 -13.52 13.83
C PRO A 411 13.75 -12.04 13.80
N SER A 412 12.47 -11.75 13.59
CA SER A 412 11.94 -10.40 13.75
C SER A 412 10.54 -10.45 14.34
N SER A 413 10.27 -9.51 15.24
CA SER A 413 8.97 -9.37 15.88
C SER A 413 8.19 -8.27 15.18
N HIS A 414 6.92 -8.55 14.92
CA HIS A 414 6.01 -7.67 14.21
C HIS A 414 4.74 -7.53 15.02
N CYS A 415 4.23 -6.30 15.10
CA CYS A 415 2.95 -6.02 15.70
C CYS A 415 2.09 -5.22 14.72
N SER A 416 0.80 -5.54 14.69
CA SER A 416 -0.21 -4.77 13.97
C SER A 416 -1.40 -4.51 14.87
N TYR A 417 -1.72 -3.22 15.02
CA TYR A 417 -2.97 -2.81 15.62
C TYR A 417 -4.07 -2.86 14.55
N ARG A 418 -5.18 -3.52 14.91
CA ARG A 418 -6.38 -3.64 14.09
C ARG A 418 -7.54 -2.99 14.83
N GLY A 419 -8.04 -1.89 14.28
CA GLY A 419 -9.28 -1.29 14.78
C GLY A 419 -10.47 -2.23 14.57
N LEU A 420 -11.45 -2.20 15.47
CA LEU A 420 -12.68 -2.98 15.34
C LEU A 420 -13.41 -2.64 14.05
N ALA A 421 -13.37 -1.39 13.59
CA ALA A 421 -13.92 -0.99 12.29
C ALA A 421 -13.28 -1.78 11.13
N SER A 422 -11.95 -1.98 11.15
CA SER A 422 -11.22 -2.77 10.15
C SER A 422 -11.66 -4.24 10.18
N LEU A 423 -11.86 -4.80 11.38
CA LEU A 423 -12.36 -6.18 11.54
C LEU A 423 -13.83 -6.37 11.14
N ARG A 424 -14.66 -5.31 11.24
CA ARG A 424 -16.08 -5.33 10.85
C ARG A 424 -16.26 -5.34 9.33
N GLU A 425 -15.39 -4.67 8.61
CA GLU A 425 -15.44 -4.61 7.15
C GLU A 425 -15.10 -5.98 6.56
N ALA A 426 -15.75 -6.36 5.46
CA ALA A 426 -15.41 -7.60 4.75
C ALA A 426 -14.11 -7.38 3.96
N GLU A 427 -12.98 -7.76 4.57
CA GLU A 427 -11.58 -7.61 4.10
C GLU A 427 -11.18 -6.18 3.70
N GLY A 428 -10.06 -5.69 4.24
CA GLY A 428 -9.57 -4.31 4.10
C GLY A 428 -9.48 -3.82 2.65
N LEU A 429 -9.96 -2.60 2.39
CA LEU A 429 -10.14 -2.08 1.02
C LEU A 429 -10.88 -3.09 0.11
N GLY A 430 -11.77 -3.88 0.70
CA GLY A 430 -12.57 -4.90 0.03
C GLY A 430 -13.21 -4.31 -1.19
N THR A 431 -13.32 -5.09 -2.28
CA THR A 431 -13.91 -4.76 -3.59
C THR A 431 -13.91 -3.28 -3.98
N ALA A 432 -14.65 -2.39 -3.30
CA ALA A 432 -14.50 -0.93 -3.30
C ALA A 432 -13.05 -0.40 -3.43
N GLY A 433 -12.07 -0.88 -2.66
CA GLY A 433 -10.69 -0.39 -2.79
C GLY A 433 -10.03 -0.84 -4.09
N GLN A 434 -10.22 -2.10 -4.46
CA GLN A 434 -9.83 -2.63 -5.77
C GLN A 434 -10.58 -1.92 -6.91
N PHE A 435 -11.85 -1.55 -6.72
CA PHE A 435 -12.68 -0.79 -7.65
C PHE A 435 -12.17 0.63 -7.79
N ILE A 436 -11.79 1.30 -6.69
CA ILE A 436 -11.18 2.63 -6.74
C ILE A 436 -9.87 2.56 -7.52
N ILE A 437 -9.01 1.58 -7.25
CA ILE A 437 -7.76 1.36 -8.00
C ILE A 437 -8.06 1.09 -9.49
N LEU A 438 -9.02 0.21 -9.80
CA LEU A 438 -9.44 -0.08 -11.18
C LEU A 438 -10.01 1.16 -11.88
N VAL A 439 -10.81 1.98 -11.19
CA VAL A 439 -11.34 3.24 -11.70
C VAL A 439 -10.21 4.24 -11.94
N LEU A 440 -9.23 4.32 -11.04
CA LEU A 440 -8.05 5.18 -11.20
C LEU A 440 -7.22 4.75 -12.41
N PHE A 441 -6.99 3.45 -12.59
CA PHE A 441 -6.33 2.90 -13.78
C PHE A 441 -7.15 3.14 -15.05
N ALA A 442 -8.47 2.99 -15.00
CA ALA A 442 -9.35 3.26 -16.14
C ALA A 442 -9.33 4.75 -16.53
N LEU A 443 -9.31 5.66 -15.56
CA LEU A 443 -9.20 7.10 -15.79
C LEU A 443 -7.83 7.49 -16.35
N LEU A 444 -6.75 6.91 -15.83
CA LEU A 444 -5.39 7.09 -16.37
C LEU A 444 -5.30 6.56 -17.80
N PHE A 445 -5.88 5.40 -18.08
CA PHE A 445 -5.95 4.83 -19.42
C PHE A 445 -6.75 5.73 -20.35
N LEU A 446 -7.93 6.22 -19.93
CA LEU A 446 -8.74 7.15 -20.68
C LEU A 446 -7.98 8.45 -20.97
N MET A 447 -7.28 9.01 -19.99
CA MET A 447 -6.46 10.22 -20.16
C MET A 447 -5.31 9.98 -21.16
N CYS A 448 -4.66 8.81 -21.10
CA CYS A 448 -3.63 8.42 -22.06
C CYS A 448 -4.21 8.27 -23.48
N VAL A 449 -5.37 7.61 -23.63
CA VAL A 449 -6.06 7.48 -24.91
C VAL A 449 -6.49 8.84 -25.43
N LEU A 450 -7.09 9.70 -24.61
CA LEU A 450 -7.48 11.06 -25.00
C LEU A 450 -6.27 11.90 -25.41
N LYS A 451 -5.14 11.80 -24.70
CA LYS A 451 -3.90 12.48 -25.06
C LYS A 451 -3.33 11.93 -26.38
N GLN A 452 -3.36 10.62 -26.57
CA GLN A 452 -2.92 9.98 -27.81
C GLN A 452 -3.83 10.39 -28.97
N CYS A 453 -5.15 10.36 -28.80
CA CYS A 453 -6.14 10.86 -29.74
C CYS A 453 -6.02 12.37 -29.97
N ALA A 454 -5.63 13.19 -28.99
CA ALA A 454 -5.35 14.61 -29.23
C ALA A 454 -4.05 14.83 -30.02
N SER A 455 -3.04 13.96 -29.82
CA SER A 455 -1.77 13.99 -30.55
C SER A 455 -1.86 13.44 -31.97
N GLN A 456 -2.71 12.41 -32.20
CA GLN A 456 -2.89 11.74 -33.49
C GLN A 456 -4.13 12.24 -34.25
N GLY A 457 -5.21 12.57 -33.53
CA GLY A 457 -6.47 13.11 -34.01
C GLY A 457 -6.56 14.64 -33.84
N GLY A 458 -6.01 15.36 -34.83
CA GLY A 458 -6.94 16.03 -35.72
C GLY A 458 -7.51 17.42 -35.39
N PHE A 459 -6.86 18.25 -34.55
CA PHE A 459 -6.99 19.73 -34.73
C PHE A 459 -5.80 20.36 -35.45
N GLY A 460 -4.65 19.66 -35.49
CA GLY A 460 -3.47 20.10 -36.24
C GLY A 460 -3.39 19.59 -37.68
N GLY A 461 -3.93 18.40 -37.98
CA GLY A 461 -3.78 17.77 -39.31
C GLY A 461 -4.52 18.50 -40.43
N ARG A 462 -5.74 18.98 -40.14
CA ARG A 462 -6.55 19.73 -41.12
C ARG A 462 -5.94 21.09 -41.43
N ASN A 463 -5.35 21.75 -40.43
CA ASN A 463 -4.63 23.01 -40.62
C ASN A 463 -3.29 22.83 -41.34
N ARG A 464 -2.60 21.70 -41.15
CA ARG A 464 -1.36 21.41 -41.87
C ARG A 464 -1.60 21.18 -43.36
N ALA A 465 -2.65 20.42 -43.71
CA ALA A 465 -3.06 20.24 -45.11
C ALA A 465 -3.50 21.57 -45.75
N LEU A 466 -4.21 22.42 -45.00
CA LEU A 466 -4.68 23.73 -45.51
C LEU A 466 -3.53 24.74 -45.65
N LEU A 467 -2.54 24.72 -44.74
CA LEU A 467 -1.33 25.54 -44.86
C LEU A 467 -0.43 25.09 -46.02
N GLN A 468 -0.32 23.79 -46.24
CA GLN A 468 0.46 23.24 -47.36
C GLN A 468 -0.20 23.57 -48.71
N ALA A 469 -1.52 23.41 -48.82
CA ALA A 469 -2.28 23.84 -50.00
C ALA A 469 -2.19 25.36 -50.25
N ARG A 470 -2.09 26.18 -49.19
CA ARG A 470 -1.93 27.63 -49.31
C ARG A 470 -0.53 28.03 -49.80
N HIS A 471 0.51 27.28 -49.42
CA HIS A 471 1.87 27.49 -49.91
C HIS A 471 1.99 27.15 -51.40
N GLU A 472 1.46 26.00 -51.82
CA GLU A 472 1.47 25.59 -53.23
C GLU A 472 0.70 26.58 -54.12
N ALA A 473 -0.46 27.06 -53.66
CA ALA A 473 -1.23 28.09 -54.37
C ALA A 473 -0.51 29.44 -54.47
N GLN A 474 0.33 29.77 -53.48
CA GLN A 474 1.08 31.03 -53.44
C GLN A 474 2.32 30.98 -54.35
N GLU A 475 2.98 29.82 -54.45
CA GLU A 475 4.07 29.58 -55.39
C GLU A 475 3.58 29.62 -56.84
N GLU A 476 2.43 29.01 -57.14
CA GLU A 476 1.84 29.06 -58.49
C GLU A 476 1.48 30.51 -58.91
N LEU A 477 0.97 31.31 -57.97
CA LEU A 477 0.67 32.74 -58.20
C LEU A 477 1.94 33.58 -58.42
N GLN A 478 3.04 33.26 -57.72
CA GLN A 478 4.32 33.93 -57.93
C GLN A 478 4.94 33.57 -59.28
N GLN A 479 4.87 32.30 -59.69
CA GLN A 479 5.37 31.83 -60.97
C GLN A 479 4.61 32.51 -62.13
N ARG A 480 3.27 32.57 -62.08
CA ARG A 480 2.46 33.28 -63.09
C ARG A 480 2.75 34.78 -63.16
N ARG A 481 3.14 35.42 -62.05
CA ARG A 481 3.55 36.84 -62.05
C ARG A 481 4.91 37.03 -62.72
N GLN A 482 5.86 36.13 -62.45
CA GLN A 482 7.18 36.16 -63.08
C GLN A 482 7.09 35.93 -64.60
N GLU A 483 6.27 34.98 -65.05
CA GLU A 483 6.05 34.72 -66.48
C GLU A 483 5.46 35.93 -67.22
N ARG A 484 4.48 36.63 -66.61
CA ARG A 484 3.91 37.85 -67.19
C ARG A 484 4.93 38.99 -67.28
N ALA A 485 5.76 39.15 -66.25
CA ALA A 485 6.82 40.16 -66.25
C ALA A 485 7.87 39.87 -67.34
N ALA A 486 8.26 38.60 -67.50
CA ALA A 486 9.20 38.18 -68.54
C ALA A 486 8.62 38.38 -69.96
N ALA A 487 7.33 38.09 -70.17
CA ALA A 487 6.67 38.33 -71.46
C ALA A 487 6.61 39.82 -71.80
N GLN A 488 6.31 40.68 -70.81
CA GLN A 488 6.31 42.13 -70.99
C GLN A 488 7.70 42.66 -71.33
N ALA A 489 8.75 42.19 -70.64
CA ALA A 489 10.13 42.57 -70.94
C ALA A 489 10.53 42.21 -72.39
N ARG A 490 10.17 41.02 -72.88
CA ARG A 490 10.45 40.62 -74.28
C ARG A 490 9.74 41.50 -75.30
N THR A 491 8.47 41.85 -75.07
CA THR A 491 7.75 42.76 -75.99
C THR A 491 8.38 44.16 -76.03
N GLN A 492 8.91 44.66 -74.90
CA GLN A 492 9.64 45.92 -74.86
C GLN A 492 10.96 45.83 -75.65
N GLU A 493 11.71 44.73 -75.52
CA GLU A 493 12.94 44.50 -76.28
C GLU A 493 12.69 44.44 -77.79
N LEU A 494 11.63 43.77 -78.23
CA LEU A 494 11.28 43.73 -79.65
C LEU A 494 10.89 45.11 -80.20
N ARG A 495 10.20 45.93 -79.38
CA ARG A 495 9.89 47.32 -79.74
C ARG A 495 11.16 48.16 -79.89
N THR A 496 12.14 48.01 -79.00
CA THR A 496 13.40 48.76 -79.11
C THR A 496 14.18 48.33 -80.35
N GLN A 497 14.23 47.04 -80.67
CA GLN A 497 14.83 46.55 -81.92
C GLN A 497 14.14 47.11 -83.16
N LEU A 498 12.80 47.13 -83.19
CA LEU A 498 12.02 47.71 -84.30
C LEU A 498 12.20 49.23 -84.43
N ALA A 499 12.32 49.94 -83.31
CA ALA A 499 12.54 51.38 -83.28
C ALA A 499 13.90 51.77 -83.89
N GLN A 500 14.92 50.92 -83.72
CA GLN A 500 16.27 51.13 -84.25
C GLN A 500 16.39 50.92 -85.77
N ILE A 501 15.40 50.32 -86.44
CA ILE A 501 15.44 50.13 -87.89
C ILE A 501 15.07 51.45 -88.59
N PRO A 502 16.01 52.11 -89.30
CA PRO A 502 15.73 53.33 -90.05
C PRO A 502 14.77 53.08 -91.21
N LEU A 503 13.86 54.04 -91.46
CA LEU A 503 12.87 54.00 -92.56
C LEU A 503 13.48 54.34 -93.93
N VAL A 504 14.66 54.97 -93.95
CA VAL A 504 15.30 55.48 -95.16
C VAL A 504 16.52 54.61 -95.47
N PRO A 505 16.59 54.00 -96.66
CA PRO A 505 17.79 53.27 -97.10
C PRO A 505 19.01 54.20 -97.03
N LEU A 506 20.07 53.77 -96.34
CA LEU A 506 21.33 54.49 -96.30
C LEU A 506 21.89 54.54 -97.73
N ALA A 507 21.87 55.73 -98.34
CA ALA A 507 22.44 55.98 -99.66
C ALA A 507 23.94 55.63 -99.65
N HIS A 508 24.30 54.50 -100.26
CA HIS A 508 25.68 54.07 -100.44
C HIS A 508 26.36 54.93 -101.51
N GLY A 509 27.15 55.93 -101.09
CA GLY A 509 28.19 56.54 -101.91
C GLY A 509 29.49 55.74 -101.79
N GLY A 510 29.98 55.20 -102.91
CA GLY A 510 31.30 54.56 -103.03
C GLY A 510 32.48 55.55 -102.88
N PRO A 511 33.77 55.18 -103.08
CA PRO A 511 34.24 54.27 -104.15
C PRO A 511 35.46 53.35 -103.83
N GLY A 512 35.61 52.30 -104.65
CA GLY A 512 36.88 51.82 -105.24
C GLY A 512 38.08 51.36 -104.37
N GLY A 513 38.48 50.09 -104.52
CA GLY A 513 39.87 49.67 -104.26
C GLY A 513 40.08 48.15 -104.22
N PRO A 514 41.21 47.60 -104.71
CA PRO A 514 41.25 46.30 -105.39
C PRO A 514 42.02 45.17 -104.68
N GLY A 515 41.69 43.92 -105.02
CA GLY A 515 42.64 42.81 -105.11
C GLY A 515 42.83 41.92 -103.88
N GLY A 516 42.72 40.59 -104.08
CA GLY A 516 43.23 39.59 -103.13
C GLY A 516 42.47 38.25 -103.16
N PRO A 517 43.07 37.15 -103.67
CA PRO A 517 42.39 35.88 -103.94
C PRO A 517 42.45 34.92 -102.74
N GLY A 518 41.48 33.99 -102.65
CA GLY A 518 41.44 33.00 -101.58
C GLY A 518 40.33 31.97 -101.77
N GLU A 519 40.59 31.04 -102.67
CA GLU A 519 39.83 29.84 -103.03
C GLU A 519 39.80 28.79 -101.89
N ILE A 520 38.79 27.89 -101.93
CA ILE A 520 38.54 26.58 -101.24
C ILE A 520 37.09 26.58 -100.70
N SER A 521 36.05 26.15 -101.43
CA SER A 521 35.67 24.76 -101.82
C SER A 521 35.55 23.82 -100.60
N ASN A 522 34.48 23.08 -100.29
CA ASN A 522 33.28 22.64 -100.98
C ASN A 522 32.36 21.98 -99.92
N GLY A 523 31.05 21.92 -100.14
CA GLY A 523 30.16 21.12 -99.27
C GLY A 523 28.65 21.30 -99.44
N ASN A 524 28.13 21.05 -100.66
CA ASN A 524 26.77 20.59 -100.99
C ASN A 524 25.62 20.77 -99.98
N THR A 525 24.58 21.51 -100.35
CA THR A 525 23.32 20.89 -100.85
C THR A 525 22.38 21.93 -101.48
N THR A 526 21.86 21.54 -102.62
CA THR A 526 20.90 22.22 -103.50
C THR A 526 19.51 22.37 -102.88
N ALA A 527 18.99 23.60 -102.84
CA ALA A 527 17.56 23.85 -102.98
C ALA A 527 17.37 25.18 -103.73
N SER A 528 17.00 25.05 -104.99
CA SER A 528 16.54 26.10 -105.88
C SER A 528 15.22 26.70 -105.38
N HIS A 529 15.22 27.97 -104.96
CA HIS A 529 14.01 28.78 -104.96
C HIS A 529 14.32 30.23 -105.31
N GLY A 530 13.87 30.61 -106.51
CA GLY A 530 13.35 31.93 -106.86
C GLY A 530 14.23 33.13 -106.58
N SER A 531 14.85 33.65 -107.63
CA SER A 531 15.20 35.07 -107.77
C SER A 531 13.91 35.90 -107.64
N ALA A 532 13.49 36.14 -106.39
CA ALA A 532 12.34 36.97 -106.08
C ALA A 532 12.66 38.39 -106.54
N SER A 533 11.87 38.87 -107.50
CA SER A 533 11.82 40.27 -107.92
C SER A 533 11.92 41.20 -106.70
N ALA A 534 12.88 42.12 -106.72
CA ALA A 534 13.25 43.04 -105.64
C ALA A 534 12.13 44.01 -105.17
N SER A 535 10.88 43.79 -105.58
CA SER A 535 9.72 44.65 -105.29
C SER A 535 8.44 43.87 -104.94
N SER A 536 8.54 42.68 -104.34
CA SER A 536 7.31 42.00 -103.88
C SER A 536 6.64 42.82 -102.74
N PRO A 537 5.31 43.03 -102.77
CA PRO A 537 4.59 43.76 -101.74
C PRO A 537 4.61 43.02 -100.38
N CYS A 538 4.30 43.72 -99.29
CA CYS A 538 4.20 43.11 -97.96
C CYS A 538 3.12 42.00 -97.96
N PRO A 539 3.40 40.78 -97.45
CA PRO A 539 2.40 39.71 -97.44
C PRO A 539 1.18 40.00 -96.56
N ILE A 540 1.27 40.98 -95.64
CA ILE A 540 0.19 41.34 -94.71
C ILE A 540 -0.65 42.51 -95.23
N CYS A 541 -0.04 43.63 -95.60
CA CYS A 541 -0.77 44.83 -96.04
C CYS A 541 -0.78 45.05 -97.56
N GLN A 542 -0.05 44.24 -98.33
CA GLN A 542 0.08 44.34 -99.79
C GLN A 542 0.66 45.68 -100.31
N ASN A 543 1.19 46.53 -99.44
CA ASN A 543 1.89 47.76 -99.85
C ASN A 543 3.32 47.44 -100.31
N GLU A 544 3.85 48.25 -101.22
CA GLU A 544 5.26 48.22 -101.60
C GLU A 544 6.15 48.60 -100.41
N VAL A 545 7.28 47.91 -100.24
CA VAL A 545 8.09 47.98 -99.02
C VAL A 545 9.54 48.28 -99.35
N LEU A 546 10.05 49.40 -98.84
CA LEU A 546 11.47 49.77 -98.95
C LEU A 546 12.36 49.01 -97.95
N VAL A 547 11.82 48.69 -96.75
CA VAL A 547 12.54 47.98 -95.70
C VAL A 547 11.70 46.82 -95.19
N ARG A 548 12.18 45.60 -95.43
CA ARG A 548 11.59 44.39 -94.87
C ARG A 548 12.18 44.10 -93.50
N VAL A 549 11.38 43.49 -92.64
CA VAL A 549 11.82 43.01 -91.34
C VAL A 549 11.69 41.50 -91.33
N ALA A 550 12.81 40.80 -91.25
CA ALA A 550 12.85 39.35 -91.05
C ALA A 550 12.64 39.02 -89.58
N LEU A 551 11.72 38.10 -89.30
CA LEU A 551 11.49 37.56 -87.98
C LEU A 551 12.58 36.51 -87.69
N GLN A 552 13.33 36.70 -86.60
CA GLN A 552 14.37 35.74 -86.20
C GLN A 552 13.76 34.35 -85.95
N ARG A 553 14.57 33.31 -86.13
CA ARG A 553 14.22 31.88 -86.09
C ARG A 553 13.45 31.33 -87.30
N CYS A 554 12.47 32.05 -87.85
CA CYS A 554 11.71 31.56 -89.01
C CYS A 554 12.06 32.22 -90.34
N GLY A 555 12.72 33.37 -90.34
CA GLY A 555 13.20 34.06 -91.55
C GLY A 555 12.09 34.71 -92.40
N HIS A 556 10.82 34.55 -92.04
CA HIS A 556 9.71 35.19 -92.73
C HIS A 556 9.78 36.72 -92.60
N THR A 557 9.43 37.43 -93.67
CA THR A 557 9.55 38.89 -93.74
C THR A 557 8.19 39.58 -93.85
N ALA A 558 8.07 40.77 -93.27
CA ALA A 558 6.95 41.69 -93.46
C ALA A 558 7.43 43.15 -93.45
N CYS A 559 6.57 44.12 -93.79
CA CYS A 559 6.93 45.53 -93.63
C CYS A 559 7.02 45.89 -92.15
N ARG A 560 7.81 46.94 -91.84
CA ARG A 560 8.04 47.40 -90.46
C ARG A 560 6.75 47.63 -89.68
N ASP A 561 5.76 48.27 -90.28
CA ASP A 561 4.51 48.61 -89.60
C ASP A 561 3.69 47.37 -89.24
N CYS A 562 3.60 46.40 -90.16
CA CYS A 562 2.91 45.14 -89.91
C CYS A 562 3.66 44.30 -88.87
N THR A 563 5.00 44.26 -88.90
CA THR A 563 5.79 43.59 -87.87
C THR A 563 5.61 44.25 -86.49
N THR A 564 5.52 45.58 -86.43
CA THR A 564 5.25 46.32 -85.20
C THR A 564 3.89 45.94 -84.62
N ARG A 565 2.84 45.88 -85.44
CA ARG A 565 1.51 45.42 -85.00
C ARG A 565 1.52 43.97 -84.50
N LEU A 566 2.27 43.08 -85.16
CA LEU A 566 2.41 41.70 -84.70
C LEU A 566 3.07 41.62 -83.31
N VAL A 567 4.13 42.40 -83.09
CA VAL A 567 4.82 42.48 -81.79
C VAL A 567 3.93 43.10 -80.72
N ASP A 568 3.21 44.18 -81.03
CA ASP A 568 2.33 44.88 -80.08
C ASP A 568 1.16 44.02 -79.59
N LEU A 569 0.61 43.19 -80.48
CA LEU A 569 -0.46 42.26 -80.17
C LEU A 569 0.04 40.92 -79.62
N ALA A 570 1.36 40.78 -79.40
CA ALA A 570 2.02 39.53 -79.04
C ALA A 570 1.61 38.34 -79.93
N GLN A 571 1.37 38.61 -81.22
CA GLN A 571 0.97 37.61 -82.20
C GLN A 571 2.21 36.88 -82.74
N PRO A 572 2.11 35.55 -82.96
CA PRO A 572 3.20 34.81 -83.59
C PRO A 572 3.36 35.20 -85.07
N CYS A 573 4.40 34.67 -85.71
CA CYS A 573 4.61 34.82 -87.14
C CYS A 573 3.35 34.45 -87.95
N HIS A 574 2.86 35.36 -88.79
CA HIS A 574 1.65 35.15 -89.58
C HIS A 574 1.74 33.98 -90.59
N ILE A 575 2.94 33.52 -90.92
CA ILE A 575 3.17 32.42 -91.88
C ILE A 575 3.28 31.08 -91.14
N CYS A 576 4.28 30.92 -90.25
CA CYS A 576 4.56 29.64 -89.59
C CYS A 576 4.05 29.54 -88.14
N ARG A 577 3.43 30.59 -87.60
CA ARG A 577 2.93 30.66 -86.21
C ARG A 577 3.99 30.46 -85.12
N SER A 578 5.28 30.59 -85.45
CA SER A 578 6.35 30.60 -84.43
C SER A 578 6.35 31.90 -83.62
N PRO A 579 6.70 31.88 -82.32
CA PRO A 579 6.89 33.11 -81.55
C PRO A 579 7.99 33.98 -82.17
N ILE A 580 7.82 35.29 -82.09
CA ILE A 580 8.80 36.27 -82.57
C ILE A 580 9.82 36.49 -81.46
N GLU A 581 11.03 35.97 -81.62
CA GLU A 581 12.12 36.08 -80.63
C GLU A 581 13.03 37.29 -80.88
N GLY A 582 13.05 37.78 -82.12
CA GLY A 582 13.83 38.96 -82.52
C GLY A 582 13.47 39.41 -83.93
N VAL A 583 13.95 40.58 -84.31
CA VAL A 583 13.72 41.15 -85.64
C VAL A 583 15.03 41.62 -86.27
N LEU A 584 15.17 41.47 -87.59
CA LEU A 584 16.34 41.91 -88.35
C LEU A 584 15.88 42.70 -89.58
N PRO A 585 16.45 43.90 -89.85
CA PRO A 585 16.16 44.61 -91.07
C PRO A 585 16.77 43.90 -92.28
N VAL A 586 16.02 43.85 -93.37
CA VAL A 586 16.43 43.39 -94.69
C VAL A 586 16.13 44.53 -95.66
N TYR A 587 17.19 45.21 -96.10
CA TYR A 587 17.11 46.26 -97.11
C TYR A 587 17.10 45.59 -98.48
N LEU A 588 16.16 45.98 -99.33
CA LEU A 588 16.01 45.50 -100.71
C LEU A 588 16.79 46.36 -101.70
#